data_AF-A0A1H4XUT4-F1
#
_entry.id   AF-A0A1H4XUT4-F1
#
_cell.length_a   1.000
_cell.length_b   1.000
_cell.length_c   1.000
_cell.angle_alpha   90.00
_cell.angle_beta   90.00
_cell.angle_gamma   90.00
#
_symmetry.space_group_name_H-M   'P 1'
#
loop_
_entity.id
_entity.type
_entity.pdbx_description
1 polymer ?
#
loop_
_entity_poly.entity_id
_entity_poly.type
_entity_poly.pdbx_seq_one_letter_code
_entity_poly.pdbx_strand_id
1 'polypeptide(L)'
;MSNNTATSTIKGSRSIERFVFDYTINTTTNEITVNASINGINLGTSNLNPENSNQDFGQNTEVLEFSGTVSANYETSELHCTTEIKEYGKVVYQGKGTIATW
;
A
#
# COMPACT_ATOMS: atom_id res chain seq x y z
N MET A 1 21.36 -2.32 31.14
CA MET A 1 19.92 -2.33 30.84
C MET A 1 19.77 -2.59 29.36
N SER A 2 19.35 -3.78 28.97
CA SER A 2 19.05 -4.14 27.58
C SER A 2 17.65 -3.62 27.24
N ASN A 3 17.56 -2.63 26.36
CA ASN A 3 16.29 -2.27 25.74
C ASN A 3 15.92 -3.42 24.80
N ASN A 4 15.10 -4.35 25.29
CA ASN A 4 14.37 -5.27 24.44
C ASN A 4 13.22 -4.46 23.83
N THR A 5 13.51 -3.72 22.76
CA THR A 5 12.46 -3.19 21.89
C THR A 5 11.81 -4.40 21.25
N ALA A 6 10.68 -4.84 21.79
CA ALA A 6 9.93 -5.94 21.23
C ALA A 6 9.43 -5.51 19.84
N THR A 7 10.16 -5.91 18.80
CA THR A 7 9.73 -5.74 17.42
C THR A 7 8.59 -6.73 17.17
N SER A 8 7.41 -6.18 16.90
CA SER A 8 6.22 -6.97 16.61
C SER A 8 5.75 -6.68 15.20
N THR A 9 5.15 -7.70 14.57
CA THR A 9 4.47 -7.54 13.30
C THR A 9 3.23 -6.69 13.52
N ILE A 10 3.17 -5.54 12.85
CA ILE A 10 2.00 -4.64 12.85
C ILE A 10 1.10 -5.08 11.70
N LYS A 11 -0.20 -5.22 11.96
CA LYS A 11 -1.21 -5.52 10.95
C LYS A 11 -2.32 -4.51 11.03
N GLY A 12 -2.85 -4.10 9.89
CA GLY A 12 -3.96 -3.15 9.85
C GLY A 12 -4.62 -3.09 8.48
N SER A 13 -5.65 -2.27 8.43
CA SER A 13 -6.36 -1.94 7.20
C SER A 13 -6.60 -0.44 7.17
N ARG A 14 -6.41 0.19 6.00
CA ARG A 14 -6.73 1.60 5.79
C ARG A 14 -7.50 1.77 4.50
N SER A 15 -8.63 2.45 4.59
CA SER A 15 -9.31 2.98 3.41
C SER A 15 -8.73 4.35 3.09
N ILE A 16 -8.24 4.48 1.86
CA ILE A 16 -7.98 5.77 1.25
C ILE A 16 -8.96 5.84 0.10
N GLU A 17 -10.04 6.57 0.38
CA GLU A 17 -11.11 6.81 -0.56
C GLU A 17 -11.81 5.49 -0.93
N ARG A 18 -11.78 5.07 -2.20
CA ARG A 18 -12.37 3.81 -2.66
C ARG A 18 -11.45 2.60 -2.53
N PHE A 19 -10.16 2.84 -2.26
CA PHE A 19 -9.16 1.80 -2.16
C PHE A 19 -9.01 1.36 -0.70
N VAL A 20 -8.95 0.05 -0.48
CA VAL A 20 -8.68 -0.56 0.81
C VAL A 20 -7.32 -1.21 0.75
N PHE A 21 -6.48 -0.88 1.72
CA PHE A 21 -5.11 -1.38 1.86
C PHE A 21 -5.02 -2.19 3.14
N ASP A 22 -4.99 -3.51 3.02
CA ASP A 22 -4.67 -4.40 4.13
C ASP A 22 -3.15 -4.58 4.16
N TYR A 23 -2.52 -4.30 5.29
CA TYR A 23 -1.07 -4.30 5.39
C TYR A 23 -0.55 -5.11 6.57
N THR A 24 0.67 -5.62 6.41
CA THR A 24 1.49 -6.24 7.45
C THR A 24 2.89 -5.64 7.37
N ILE A 25 3.40 -5.11 8.49
CA ILE A 25 4.75 -4.53 8.60
C ILE A 25 5.53 -5.37 9.61
N ASN A 26 6.58 -6.04 9.16
CA ASN A 26 7.53 -6.72 10.02
C ASN A 26 8.69 -5.76 10.35
N THR A 27 8.62 -5.14 11.52
CA THR A 27 9.64 -4.20 12.01
C THR A 27 11.00 -4.86 12.32
N THR A 28 11.08 -6.19 12.34
CA THR A 28 12.35 -6.93 12.49
C THR A 28 13.05 -7.10 11.14
N THR A 29 12.32 -7.47 10.10
CA THR A 29 12.87 -7.73 8.75
C THR A 29 12.78 -6.51 7.82
N ASN A 30 12.08 -5.45 8.23
CA ASN A 30 11.70 -4.30 7.39
C ASN A 30 10.90 -4.68 6.15
N GLU A 31 10.22 -5.83 6.20
CA GLU A 31 9.33 -6.28 5.13
C GLU A 31 7.93 -5.75 5.36
N ILE A 32 7.31 -5.23 4.30
CA ILE A 32 5.95 -4.73 4.31
C ILE A 32 5.18 -5.45 3.20
N THR A 33 4.08 -6.10 3.54
CA THR A 33 3.15 -6.66 2.57
C THR A 33 1.89 -5.80 2.57
N VAL A 34 1.45 -5.37 1.39
CA VAL A 34 0.20 -4.62 1.21
C VAL A 34 -0.65 -5.34 0.18
N ASN A 35 -1.90 -5.62 0.52
CA ASN A 35 -2.91 -6.10 -0.41
C ASN A 35 -3.89 -4.95 -0.70
N ALA A 36 -4.03 -4.58 -1.97
CA ALA A 36 -4.88 -3.49 -2.40
C ALA A 36 -6.19 -4.03 -3.00
N SER A 37 -7.31 -3.43 -2.64
CA SER A 37 -8.61 -3.77 -3.22
C SER A 37 -9.52 -2.57 -3.41
N ILE A 38 -10.51 -2.71 -4.29
CA ILE A 38 -11.58 -1.72 -4.50
C ILE A 38 -12.90 -2.45 -4.68
N ASN A 39 -13.90 -2.15 -3.85
CA ASN A 39 -15.22 -2.79 -3.89
C ASN A 39 -15.17 -4.34 -3.94
N GLY A 40 -14.22 -4.95 -3.24
CA GLY A 40 -14.01 -6.41 -3.23
C GLY A 40 -13.20 -6.97 -4.42
N ILE A 41 -12.81 -6.14 -5.38
CA ILE A 41 -11.90 -6.52 -6.47
C ILE A 41 -10.46 -6.43 -5.95
N ASN A 42 -9.73 -7.55 -6.03
CA ASN A 42 -8.30 -7.58 -5.67
C ASN A 42 -7.46 -6.95 -6.80
N LEU A 43 -6.69 -5.92 -6.46
CA LEU A 43 -5.83 -5.18 -7.38
C LEU A 43 -4.36 -5.65 -7.33
N GLY A 44 -4.02 -6.54 -6.41
CA GLY A 44 -2.71 -7.13 -6.27
C GLY A 44 -2.10 -6.98 -4.88
N THR A 45 -1.02 -7.73 -4.69
CA THR A 45 -0.20 -7.70 -3.47
C THR A 45 1.16 -7.11 -3.79
N SER A 46 1.57 -6.10 -3.02
CA SER A 46 2.88 -5.48 -3.07
C SER A 46 3.71 -5.93 -1.88
N ASN A 47 4.99 -6.26 -2.11
CA ASN A 47 5.95 -6.58 -1.06
C ASN A 47 7.11 -5.59 -1.13
N LEU A 48 7.29 -4.81 -0.07
CA LEU A 48 8.28 -3.76 0.03
C LEU A 48 9.34 -4.12 1.05
N ASN A 49 10.56 -3.70 0.77
CA ASN A 49 11.70 -3.73 1.68
C ASN A 49 12.55 -2.46 1.43
N PRO A 50 13.62 -2.21 2.22
CA PRO A 50 14.44 -1.02 2.03
C PRO A 50 15.10 -0.88 0.64
N GLU A 51 15.37 -1.99 -0.05
CA GLU A 51 15.94 -1.99 -1.41
C GLU A 51 14.88 -1.78 -2.50
N ASN A 52 13.63 -2.10 -2.19
CA ASN A 52 12.48 -2.04 -3.08
C ASN A 52 11.30 -1.38 -2.35
N SER A 53 11.47 -0.10 -2.04
CA SER A 53 10.56 0.67 -1.20
C SER A 53 9.34 1.22 -1.95
N ASN A 54 9.19 0.90 -3.24
CA ASN A 54 8.07 1.32 -4.07
C ASN A 54 7.60 0.15 -4.92
N GLN A 55 6.29 -0.10 -4.93
CA GLN A 55 5.68 -1.18 -5.70
C GLN A 55 4.35 -0.73 -6.27
N ASP A 56 4.13 -1.05 -7.54
CA ASP A 56 2.86 -0.80 -8.21
C ASP A 56 1.89 -1.95 -7.98
N PHE A 57 0.60 -1.63 -8.03
CA PHE A 57 -0.50 -2.59 -8.10
C PHE A 57 -1.54 -2.05 -9.09
N GLY A 58 -2.42 -2.92 -9.54
CA GLY A 58 -3.46 -2.51 -10.47
C GLY A 58 -4.10 -3.67 -11.20
N GLN A 59 -5.26 -3.39 -11.75
CA GLN A 59 -5.99 -4.29 -12.62
C GLN A 59 -6.72 -3.48 -13.68
N ASN A 60 -6.83 -4.04 -14.87
CA ASN A 60 -7.63 -3.47 -15.94
C ASN A 60 -8.89 -4.31 -16.14
N THR A 61 -10.02 -3.63 -16.22
CA THR A 61 -11.25 -4.12 -16.80
C THR A 61 -11.42 -3.40 -18.13
N GLU A 62 -12.04 -4.02 -19.14
CA GLU A 62 -12.16 -3.46 -20.50
C GLU A 62 -12.61 -1.97 -20.55
N VAL A 63 -13.37 -1.52 -19.54
CA VAL A 63 -13.85 -0.14 -19.39
C VAL A 63 -13.05 0.69 -18.37
N LEU A 64 -12.65 0.09 -17.24
CA LEU A 64 -11.98 0.77 -16.14
C LEU A 64 -10.58 0.20 -15.88
N GLU A 65 -9.58 1.07 -15.80
CA GLU A 65 -8.23 0.73 -15.35
C GLU A 65 -8.04 1.26 -13.92
N PHE A 66 -7.69 0.37 -13.00
CA PHE A 66 -7.34 0.70 -11.63
C PHE A 66 -5.83 0.55 -11.48
N SER A 67 -5.16 1.56 -10.95
CA SER A 67 -3.73 1.48 -10.69
C SER A 67 -3.35 2.27 -9.45
N GLY A 68 -2.18 1.97 -8.92
CA GLY A 68 -1.60 2.74 -7.83
C GLY A 68 -0.21 2.25 -7.48
N THR A 69 0.45 3.03 -6.64
CA THR A 69 1.77 2.75 -6.10
C THR A 69 1.68 2.82 -4.59
N VAL A 70 2.28 1.86 -3.90
CA VAL A 70 2.60 1.95 -2.48
C VAL A 70 4.07 2.25 -2.29
N SER A 71 4.37 3.12 -1.33
CA SER A 71 5.71 3.66 -1.10
C SER A 71 6.02 3.69 0.40
N ALA A 72 7.10 3.03 0.81
CA ALA A 72 7.55 3.01 2.19
C ALA A 72 8.74 3.96 2.39
N ASN A 73 8.63 4.87 3.35
CA ASN A 73 9.76 5.62 3.87
C ASN A 73 10.21 4.98 5.18
N TYR A 74 11.32 4.25 5.15
CA TYR A 74 11.88 3.57 6.32
C TYR A 74 12.60 4.51 7.30
N GLU A 75 12.96 5.72 6.87
CA GLU A 75 13.57 6.73 7.76
C GLU A 75 12.51 7.40 8.64
N THR A 76 11.34 7.71 8.06
CA THR A 76 10.21 8.30 8.79
C THR A 76 9.21 7.28 9.30
N SER A 77 9.39 6.00 8.96
CA SER A 77 8.48 4.89 9.29
C SER A 77 7.05 5.14 8.83
N GLU A 78 6.89 5.52 7.57
CA GLU A 78 5.60 5.79 6.94
C GLU A 78 5.37 4.98 5.67
N LEU A 79 4.13 4.54 5.45
CA LEU A 79 3.68 3.84 4.25
C LEU A 79 2.64 4.72 3.59
N HIS A 80 2.89 5.12 2.36
CA HIS A 80 2.04 6.00 1.56
C HIS A 80 1.50 5.26 0.35
N CYS A 81 0.44 5.81 -0.25
CA CYS A 81 -0.02 5.39 -1.56
C CYS A 81 -0.41 6.56 -2.46
N THR A 82 -0.36 6.29 -3.75
CA THR A 82 -1.03 7.03 -4.82
C THR A 82 -1.90 6.05 -5.60
N THR A 83 -3.07 6.50 -6.05
CA THR A 83 -4.07 5.66 -6.72
C THR A 83 -4.72 6.44 -7.85
N GLU A 84 -5.14 5.72 -8.88
CA GLU A 84 -5.80 6.27 -10.05
C GLU A 84 -6.87 5.29 -10.55
N ILE A 85 -7.98 5.85 -11.03
CA ILE A 85 -8.97 5.11 -11.84
C ILE A 85 -9.09 5.84 -13.17
N LYS A 86 -8.87 5.13 -14.27
CA LYS A 86 -9.17 5.61 -15.61
C LYS A 86 -10.41 4.93 -16.16
N GLU A 87 -11.22 5.68 -16.90
CA GLU A 87 -12.33 5.19 -17.70
C GLU A 87 -12.05 5.54 -19.17
N TYR A 88 -12.03 4.55 -20.07
CA TYR A 88 -11.64 4.74 -21.47
C TYR A 88 -10.30 5.48 -21.65
N GLY A 89 -9.31 5.14 -20.82
CA GLY A 89 -7.97 5.75 -20.83
C GLY A 89 -7.90 7.17 -20.26
N LYS A 90 -9.01 7.75 -19.77
CA LYS A 90 -9.03 9.07 -19.12
C LYS A 90 -9.12 8.92 -17.63
N VAL A 91 -8.28 9.64 -16.90
CA VAL A 91 -8.33 9.70 -15.44
C VAL A 91 -9.65 10.30 -14.99
N VAL A 92 -10.45 9.52 -14.26
CA VAL A 92 -11.72 9.96 -13.67
C VAL A 92 -11.62 10.09 -12.14
N TYR A 93 -10.56 9.53 -11.55
CA TYR A 93 -10.33 9.56 -10.12
C TYR A 93 -8.84 9.48 -9.79
N GLN A 94 -8.40 10.23 -8.77
CA GLN A 94 -7.07 10.13 -8.18
C GLN A 94 -7.16 10.26 -6.67
N GLY A 95 -6.37 9.47 -5.95
CA GLY A 95 -6.27 9.50 -4.49
C GLY A 95 -4.82 9.37 -4.03
N LYS A 96 -4.49 9.99 -2.90
CA LYS A 96 -3.19 9.82 -2.23
C LYS A 96 -3.35 9.91 -0.73
N GLY A 97 -2.48 9.24 0.02
CA GLY A 97 -2.49 9.35 1.48
C GLY A 97 -1.53 8.41 2.18
N THR A 98 -1.52 8.50 3.50
CA THR A 98 -0.73 7.63 4.39
C THR A 98 -1.58 6.44 4.80
N ILE A 99 -1.11 5.23 4.50
CA ILE A 99 -1.71 3.96 4.88
C ILE A 99 -1.42 3.67 6.36
N ALA A 100 -0.16 3.84 6.77
CA ALA A 100 0.31 3.51 8.10
C ALA A 100 1.53 4.36 8.52
N THR A 101 1.71 4.49 9.83
CA THR A 101 2.93 4.97 10.48
C THR A 101 3.33 3.91 11.50
N TRP A 102 4.62 3.57 11.60
CA TRP A 102 5.14 2.56 12.54
C TRP A 102 6.37 3.01 13.34
#